data_AF-A0A099HZW2-F1
#
_entry.id   AF-A0A099HZW2-F1
#
_cell.length_a   1.000
_cell.length_b   1.000
_cell.length_c   1.000
_cell.angle_alpha   90.00
_cell.angle_beta   90.00
_cell.angle_gamma   90.00
#
_symmetry.space_group_name_H-M   'P 1'
#
loop_
_entity.id
_entity.type
_entity.pdbx_description
1 polymer ?
#
loop_
_entity_poly.entity_id
_entity_poly.type
_entity_poly.pdbx_seq_one_letter_code
_entity_poly.pdbx_strand_id
1 'polypeptide(L)' 'TIIERVTGIRVKESTVLNPNLDPGIIGKKRIILDVHVKDEQNRHFNIEMQTTYKGLAEMMRFEFYGARALNNQL' A
#
# COMPACT_ATOMS: atom_id res chain seq x y z
N THR A 1 0.54 -4.68 -13.15
CA THR A 1 1.22 -4.27 -11.87
C THR A 1 1.22 -5.43 -10.86
N ILE A 2 1.80 -5.32 -9.66
CA ILE A 2 1.66 -6.36 -8.61
C ILE A 2 0.20 -6.58 -8.22
N ILE A 3 -0.58 -5.49 -8.17
CA ILE A 3 -2.03 -5.50 -7.92
C ILE A 3 -2.73 -6.39 -8.95
N GLU A 4 -2.51 -6.13 -10.24
CA GLU A 4 -3.10 -6.92 -11.33
C GLU A 4 -2.77 -8.41 -11.24
N ARG A 5 -1.54 -8.76 -10.86
CA ARG A 5 -1.13 -10.17 -10.71
C ARG A 5 -1.85 -10.88 -9.56
N VAL A 6 -2.16 -10.17 -8.48
CA VAL A 6 -2.76 -10.74 -7.27
C VAL A 6 -4.29 -10.70 -7.33
N THR A 7 -4.88 -9.66 -7.92
CA THR A 7 -6.33 -9.41 -7.91
C THR A 7 -7.02 -9.64 -9.25
N GLY A 8 -6.26 -9.72 -10.35
CA GLY A 8 -6.79 -9.75 -11.71
C GLY A 8 -7.31 -8.39 -12.22
N ILE A 9 -7.18 -7.31 -11.43
CA ILE A 9 -7.65 -5.97 -11.82
C ILE A 9 -6.65 -5.31 -12.77
N ARG A 10 -7.09 -5.01 -13.99
CA ARG A 10 -6.34 -4.23 -15.00
C ARG A 10 -6.23 -2.77 -14.54
N VAL A 11 -5.14 -2.41 -13.88
CA VAL A 11 -4.94 -1.08 -13.27
C VAL A 11 -4.69 -0.02 -14.34
N LYS A 12 -5.52 1.02 -14.37
CA LYS A 12 -5.32 2.25 -15.15
C LYS A 12 -4.65 3.35 -14.31
N GLU A 13 -5.17 3.58 -13.11
CA GLU A 13 -4.64 4.56 -12.14
C GLU A 13 -4.62 3.92 -10.75
N SER A 14 -3.64 4.29 -9.94
CA SER A 14 -3.59 3.89 -8.53
C SER A 14 -3.02 5.01 -7.66
N THR A 15 -3.67 5.26 -6.53
CA THR A 15 -3.24 6.21 -5.51
C THR A 15 -3.12 5.48 -4.19
N VAL A 16 -2.06 5.74 -3.43
CA VAL A 16 -1.93 5.18 -2.08
C VAL A 16 -2.52 6.22 -1.15
N LEU A 17 -3.53 5.85 -0.37
CA LEU A 17 -4.11 6.72 0.63
C LEU A 17 -3.37 6.60 1.95
N ASN A 18 -3.28 7.73 2.62
CA ASN A 18 -2.50 8.02 3.81
C ASN A 18 -2.50 6.88 4.86
N PRO A 19 -1.47 6.00 4.92
CA PRO A 19 -1.20 5.30 6.16
C PRO A 19 -0.69 6.39 7.11
N ASN A 20 -1.40 6.65 8.20
CA ASN A 20 -0.87 7.51 9.25
C ASN A 20 0.39 6.82 9.81
N LEU A 21 1.54 7.14 9.24
CA LEU A 21 2.87 6.68 9.65
C LEU A 21 3.31 7.56 10.82
N ASP A 22 2.59 7.45 11.93
CA ASP A 22 3.03 8.04 13.18
C ASP A 22 4.33 7.34 13.61
N PRO A 23 5.46 8.06 13.72
CA PRO A 23 6.73 7.48 14.14
C PRO A 23 6.67 6.80 15.52
N GLY A 24 5.72 7.21 16.38
CA GLY A 24 5.42 6.56 17.66
C GLY A 24 4.63 5.25 17.55
N ILE A 25 4.10 4.93 16.37
CA ILE A 25 3.31 3.73 16.01
C ILE A 25 4.04 2.84 15.00
N ILE A 26 5.05 3.34 14.28
CA ILE A 26 5.99 2.55 13.46
C ILE A 26 6.48 1.34 14.27
N GLY A 27 6.22 0.13 13.77
CA GLY A 27 6.50 -1.14 14.46
C GLY A 27 5.51 -1.59 15.56
N LYS A 28 4.50 -0.78 15.94
CA LYS A 28 3.45 -1.13 16.93
C LYS A 28 2.13 -1.62 16.31
N LYS A 29 1.74 -1.11 15.13
CA LYS A 29 0.61 -1.63 14.35
C LYS A 29 1.11 -2.36 13.12
N ARG A 30 0.45 -3.45 12.72
CA ARG A 30 0.63 -4.01 11.38
C ARG A 30 0.22 -2.93 10.38
N ILE A 31 1.14 -2.50 9.53
CA ILE A 31 0.84 -1.47 8.53
C ILE A 31 -0.21 -1.99 7.54
N ILE A 32 -1.23 -1.16 7.33
CA ILE A 32 -2.23 -1.30 6.29
C ILE A 32 -1.96 -0.17 5.30
N LEU A 33 -1.61 -0.52 4.07
CA LEU A 33 -1.52 0.42 2.97
C LEU A 33 -2.87 0.40 2.25
N ASP A 34 -3.61 1.49 2.33
CA ASP A 34 -4.84 1.67 1.56
C ASP A 34 -4.47 2.12 0.16
N VAL A 35 -4.88 1.35 -0.85
CA VAL A 35 -4.61 1.68 -2.25
C VAL A 35 -5.92 1.81 -3.00
N HIS A 36 -6.20 3.03 -3.45
CA HIS A 36 -7.29 3.30 -4.37
C HIS A 36 -6.85 2.95 -5.78
N VAL A 37 -7.60 2.10 -6.45
CA VAL A 37 -7.33 1.66 -7.81
C VAL A 37 -8.51 2.00 -8.69
N LYS A 38 -8.21 2.50 -9.88
CA LYS A 38 -9.16 2.66 -10.97
C LYS A 38 -8.74 1.78 -12.12
N ASP A 39 -9.67 0.97 -12.63
CA ASP A 39 -9.39 0.10 -13.77
C ASP A 39 -9.68 0.77 -15.12
N GLU A 40 -9.44 0.05 -16.21
CA GLU A 40 -9.69 0.52 -17.58
C GLU A 40 -11.16 0.87 -17.86
N GLN A 41 -12.09 0.31 -17.09
CA GLN A 41 -13.54 0.58 -17.18
C GLN A 41 -13.99 1.70 -16.24
N ASN A 42 -13.05 2.40 -15.59
CA ASN A 42 -13.29 3.43 -14.58
C ASN A 42 -14.01 2.90 -13.31
N ARG A 43 -13.92 1.60 -13.01
CA ARG A 43 -14.40 1.05 -11.74
C ARG A 43 -13.38 1.33 -10.64
N HIS A 44 -13.88 1.64 -9.45
CA HIS A 44 -13.05 2.00 -8.29
C HIS A 44 -12.96 0.83 -7.32
N PHE A 45 -11.75 0.59 -6.82
CA PHE A 45 -11.46 -0.45 -5.84
C PHE A 45 -10.63 0.14 -4.70
N ASN A 46 -10.98 -0.22 -3.47
CA ASN A 46 -10.18 0.07 -2.28
C ASN A 46 -9.48 -1.23 -1.89
N ILE A 47 -8.15 -1.24 -1.98
CA ILE A 47 -7.32 -2.42 -1.71
C ILE A 47 -6.52 -2.16 -0.45
N GLU A 48 -6.80 -2.93 0.60
CA GLU A 48 -5.97 -2.97 1.79
C GLU A 48 -4.79 -3.93 1.58
N MET A 49 -3.57 -3.41 1.65
CA MET A 49 -2.36 -4.23 1.61
C MET A 49 -1.73 -4.35 2.99
N GLN A 50 -1.46 -5.58 3.39
CA GLN A 50 -0.87 -5.91 4.67
C GLN A 50 0.29 -6.89 4.49
N THR A 51 1.21 -6.92 5.45
CA THR A 51 2.27 -7.92 5.52
C THR A 51 2.07 -8.89 6.68
N THR A 52 2.42 -10.15 6.45
CA THR A 52 2.47 -11.20 7.48
C THR A 52 3.88 -11.44 8.02
N TYR A 53 4.89 -10.67 7.56
CA TYR A 53 6.25 -10.83 8.05
C TYR A 53 6.30 -10.60 9.56
N LYS A 54 7.07 -11.44 10.26
CA LYS A 54 7.30 -11.34 11.71
C LYS A 54 8.67 -10.74 12.05
N GLY A 55 9.55 -10.60 11.05
CA GLY A 55 10.88 -10.02 11.20
C GLY A 55 10.82 -8.49 11.15
N LEU A 56 11.52 -7.85 12.10
CA LEU A 56 11.53 -6.40 12.24
C LEU A 56 12.11 -5.71 10.99
N ALA A 57 13.14 -6.28 10.37
CA ALA A 57 13.77 -5.70 9.19
C ALA A 57 12.84 -5.71 7.96
N GLU A 58 12.13 -6.82 7.74
CA GLU A 58 11.15 -6.96 6.65
C GLU A 58 9.96 -6.02 6.85
N MET A 59 9.47 -5.90 8.09
CA MET A 59 8.44 -4.93 8.44
C MET A 59 8.93 -3.51 8.09
N MET A 60 10.06 -3.06 8.64
CA MET A 60 10.60 -1.72 8.38
C MET A 60 10.77 -1.41 6.89
N ARG A 61 11.23 -2.38 6.08
CA ARG A 61 11.31 -2.20 4.61
C ARG A 61 9.93 -2.01 3.98
N PHE A 62 8.94 -2.80 4.39
CA PHE A 62 7.55 -2.63 3.92
C PHE A 62 6.99 -1.26 4.31
N GLU A 63 7.21 -0.83 5.56
CA GLU A 63 6.79 0.50 6.02
C GLU A 63 7.47 1.62 5.22
N PHE A 64 8.80 1.53 5.03
CA PHE A 64 9.59 2.51 4.30
C PHE A 64 9.20 2.63 2.83
N TYR A 65 9.02 1.51 2.12
CA TYR A 65 8.60 1.56 0.72
C TYR A 65 7.14 2.02 0.56
N GLY A 66 6.27 1.67 1.51
CA GLY A 66 4.92 2.21 1.60
C GLY A 66 4.92 3.73 1.74
N ALA A 67 5.71 4.25 2.69
CA ALA A 67 5.91 5.68 2.91
C ALA A 67 6.43 6.41 1.66
N ARG A 68 7.44 5.83 1.01
CA ARG A 68 8.09 6.43 -0.18
C ARG A 68 7.17 6.43 -1.41
N ALA A 69 6.32 5.41 -1.56
CA ALA A 69 5.34 5.36 -2.65
C ALA A 69 4.37 6.55 -2.60
N LEU A 70 4.04 7.06 -1.39
CA LEU A 70 3.24 8.27 -1.20
C LEU A 70 4.00 9.54 -1.58
N ASN A 71 5.27 9.66 -1.14
CA ASN A 71 6.06 10.86 -1.40
C ASN A 71 6.32 11.11 -2.90
N ASN A 72 6.28 10.05 -3.70
CA ASN A 72 6.46 10.13 -5.15
C ASN A 72 5.14 10.33 -5.93
N GLN A 73 4.01 10.56 -5.25
CA GLN A 73 2.71 10.89 -5.87
C GLN A 73 2.47 12.41 -6.02
N LEU A 74 3.42 13.24 -5.56
CA LEU A 74 3.48 14.70 -5.79
C LEU A 74 4.33 15.00 -7.03
#